data_AF-A0A4P7HQH7-F1
#
_entry.id   AF-A0A4P7HQH7-F1
#
_cell.length_a   1.000
_cell.length_b   1.000
_cell.length_c   1.000
_cell.angle_alpha   90.00
_cell.angle_beta   90.00
_cell.angle_gamma   90.00
#
_symmetry.space_group_name_H-M   'P 1'
#
loop_
_entity.id
_entity.type
_entity.pdbx_description
1 polymer ?
#
loop_
_entity_poly.entity_id
_entity_poly.type
_entity_poly.pdbx_seq_one_letter_code
_entity_poly.pdbx_strand_id
1 'polypeptide(L)'
;MRHNTARSYGSVTRTFHWLTALLILSNIGLGLWAERIPLEAMALKVQVFSLHKTLGLAALAVALARIGWALSQPRPAPVHPDRRAETLLAEAVHWTLYGAMVLVPVTGWIGHAATDGYAPILWPLGQGLPLVPKSPALSMTMAGVHHILAWMLMGSILLHVAGALKHALIDRDGVLARMTRGRPAGQGAAGRHLMPALVALAVLGAGAAYAVVTRPQDAGPATVLDQAASDWRVTQGDLGFAVVQMGSQIEGGFSDWTAAIAFDPDSGTGEVRVTINMDSVTIGTVTDQAKGSDFFDVATNPTAVFAGTIRPEGEGYVAEGPLTLRGQETPVTLPFTLQIDDAGVARMQGQAVMDRRDWQIGAGYADESTVGFEVQLTVALTAAR
;
A
#
# COMPACT_ATOMS: atom_id res chain seq x y z
N MET A 1 36.97 -19.04 17.39
CA MET A 1 37.33 -18.84 15.97
C MET A 1 36.33 -17.89 15.31
N ARG A 2 36.81 -16.85 14.61
CA ARG A 2 35.95 -15.85 13.94
C ARG A 2 35.37 -16.37 12.62
N HIS A 3 36.17 -17.10 11.85
CA HIS A 3 35.84 -17.65 10.54
C HIS A 3 35.25 -19.07 10.62
N ASN A 4 34.58 -19.49 9.55
CA ASN A 4 34.12 -20.88 9.42
C ASN A 4 35.32 -21.81 9.18
N THR A 5 35.12 -23.09 9.50
CA THR A 5 35.99 -24.19 9.06
C THR A 5 35.18 -25.17 8.22
N ALA A 6 35.81 -26.21 7.70
CA ALA A 6 35.09 -27.30 7.01
C ALA A 6 34.07 -28.03 7.91
N ARG A 7 34.13 -27.87 9.23
CA ARG A 7 33.29 -28.60 10.20
C ARG A 7 32.49 -27.72 11.16
N SER A 8 32.82 -26.43 11.30
CA SER A 8 32.18 -25.54 12.27
C SER A 8 31.90 -24.15 11.71
N TYR A 9 30.86 -23.51 12.24
CA TYR A 9 30.60 -22.09 11.98
C TYR A 9 31.41 -21.21 12.94
N GLY A 10 32.03 -20.17 12.38
CA GLY A 10 32.73 -19.15 13.14
C GLY A 10 31.79 -18.28 13.98
N SER A 11 32.33 -17.51 14.92
CA SER A 11 31.51 -16.60 15.73
C SER A 11 30.79 -15.54 14.89
N VAL A 12 31.43 -15.01 13.84
CA VAL A 12 30.82 -13.97 12.98
C VAL A 12 29.58 -14.50 12.26
N THR A 13 29.68 -15.69 11.67
CA THR A 13 28.54 -16.35 11.01
C THR A 13 27.38 -16.59 11.98
N ARG A 14 27.69 -17.03 13.20
CA ARG A 14 26.68 -17.26 14.25
C ARG A 14 26.03 -15.95 14.71
N THR A 15 26.80 -14.90 14.90
CA THR A 15 26.27 -13.57 15.25
C THR A 15 25.34 -13.07 14.16
N PHE A 16 25.74 -13.11 12.89
CA PHE A 16 24.86 -12.74 11.78
C PHE A 16 23.59 -13.57 11.75
N HIS A 17 23.68 -14.89 11.96
CA HIS A 17 22.51 -15.77 12.00
C HIS A 17 21.52 -15.34 13.08
N TRP A 18 21.97 -15.22 14.34
CA TRP A 18 21.08 -14.91 15.47
C TRP A 18 20.56 -13.47 15.43
N LEU A 19 21.37 -12.51 14.96
CA LEU A 19 20.91 -11.15 14.72
C LEU A 19 19.84 -11.11 13.62
N THR A 20 20.06 -11.82 12.51
CA THR A 20 19.05 -11.92 11.43
C THR A 20 17.75 -12.54 11.95
N ALA A 21 17.85 -13.62 12.73
CA ALA A 21 16.68 -14.27 13.33
C ALA A 21 15.92 -13.32 14.26
N LEU A 22 16.62 -12.59 15.14
CA LEU A 22 16.00 -11.61 16.03
C LEU A 22 15.27 -10.51 15.25
N LEU A 23 15.93 -9.92 14.24
CA LEU A 23 15.33 -8.85 13.44
C LEU A 23 14.11 -9.33 12.66
N ILE A 24 14.20 -10.49 11.99
CA ILE A 24 13.10 -11.03 11.18
C ILE A 24 11.91 -11.41 12.07
N LEU A 25 12.14 -12.12 13.20
CA LEU A 25 11.04 -12.53 14.08
C LEU A 25 10.33 -11.34 14.73
N SER A 26 11.10 -10.33 15.17
CA SER A 26 10.53 -9.07 15.66
C SER A 26 9.74 -8.36 14.56
N ASN A 27 10.25 -8.31 13.33
CA ASN A 27 9.58 -7.63 12.23
C ASN A 27 8.29 -8.34 11.79
N ILE A 28 8.27 -9.67 11.78
CA ILE A 28 7.06 -10.47 11.56
C ILE A 28 6.02 -10.15 12.65
N GLY A 29 6.43 -10.11 13.92
CA GLY A 29 5.54 -9.72 15.02
C GLY A 29 4.93 -8.34 14.84
N LEU A 30 5.74 -7.34 14.44
CA LEU A 30 5.26 -5.99 14.15
C LEU A 30 4.28 -5.97 12.97
N GLY A 31 4.56 -6.68 11.88
CA GLY A 31 3.68 -6.73 10.71
C GLY A 31 2.31 -7.35 11.04
N LEU A 32 2.33 -8.51 11.70
CA LEU A 32 1.12 -9.21 12.15
C LEU A 32 0.32 -8.42 13.19
N TRP A 33 0.97 -7.58 13.99
CA TRP A 33 0.29 -6.68 14.91
C TRP A 33 -0.32 -5.49 14.18
N ALA A 34 0.45 -4.83 13.31
CA ALA A 34 0.01 -3.67 12.54
C ALA A 34 -1.27 -3.94 11.74
N GLU A 35 -1.38 -5.11 11.10
CA GLU A 35 -2.57 -5.51 10.35
C GLU A 35 -3.85 -5.53 11.21
N ARG A 36 -3.73 -5.90 12.48
CA ARG A 36 -4.86 -6.04 13.42
C ARG A 36 -5.20 -4.75 14.18
N ILE A 37 -4.38 -3.71 14.08
CA ILE A 37 -4.69 -2.44 14.73
C ILE A 37 -5.94 -1.86 14.05
N PRO A 38 -7.00 -1.56 14.81
CA PRO A 38 -8.25 -1.08 14.27
C PRO A 38 -8.07 0.35 13.73
N LEU A 39 -8.94 0.77 12.82
CA LEU A 39 -8.72 2.02 12.10
C LEU A 39 -8.81 3.23 13.05
N GLU A 40 -9.67 3.16 14.07
CA GLU A 40 -9.83 4.15 15.12
C GLU A 40 -8.52 4.45 15.87
N ALA A 41 -7.55 3.53 15.84
CA ALA A 41 -6.20 3.69 16.40
C ALA A 41 -5.16 4.04 15.32
N MET A 42 -5.52 4.89 14.35
CA MET A 42 -4.67 5.25 13.20
C MET A 42 -3.25 5.68 13.56
N ALA A 43 -3.09 6.56 14.55
CA ALA A 43 -1.76 7.02 14.96
C ALA A 43 -0.84 5.86 15.38
N LEU A 44 -1.38 4.91 16.16
CA LEU A 44 -0.65 3.71 16.56
C LEU A 44 -0.39 2.80 15.35
N LYS A 45 -1.37 2.59 14.47
CA LYS A 45 -1.20 1.77 13.25
C LYS A 45 -0.06 2.29 12.39
N VAL A 46 -0.05 3.61 12.15
CA VAL A 46 1.00 4.32 11.43
C VAL A 46 2.35 4.12 12.11
N GLN A 47 2.44 4.32 13.42
CA GLN A 47 3.68 4.15 14.18
C GLN A 47 4.23 2.72 14.09
N VAL A 48 3.39 1.70 14.24
CA VAL A 48 3.81 0.30 14.17
C VAL A 48 4.24 -0.07 12.74
N PHE A 49 3.55 0.41 11.71
CA PHE A 49 4.00 0.24 10.32
C PHE A 49 5.32 0.96 10.03
N SER A 50 5.51 2.18 10.54
CA SER A 50 6.79 2.90 10.43
C SER A 50 7.92 2.10 11.04
N LEU A 51 7.70 1.51 12.23
CA LEU A 51 8.68 0.66 12.88
C LEU A 51 8.95 -0.62 12.09
N HIS A 52 7.90 -1.28 11.58
CA HIS A 52 8.02 -2.47 10.73
C HIS A 52 8.84 -2.20 9.45
N LYS A 53 8.56 -1.10 8.74
CA LYS A 53 9.32 -0.73 7.54
C LYS A 53 10.79 -0.47 7.86
N THR A 54 11.05 0.29 8.92
CA THR A 54 12.40 0.64 9.36
C THR A 54 13.20 -0.60 9.79
N LEU A 55 12.59 -1.48 10.59
CA LEU A 55 13.21 -2.72 11.03
C LEU A 55 13.40 -3.71 9.88
N GLY A 56 12.48 -3.74 8.91
CA GLY A 56 12.59 -4.51 7.67
C GLY A 56 13.80 -4.11 6.84
N LEU A 57 14.08 -2.81 6.71
CA LEU A 57 15.29 -2.33 6.01
C LEU A 57 16.58 -2.61 6.79
N ALA A 58 16.55 -2.51 8.13
CA ALA A 58 17.67 -2.94 8.95
C ALA A 58 17.94 -4.46 8.79
N ALA A 59 16.89 -5.27 8.75
CA ALA A 59 16.98 -6.70 8.48
C ALA A 59 17.56 -6.98 7.09
N LEU A 60 17.15 -6.23 6.06
CA LEU A 60 17.72 -6.32 4.71
C LEU A 60 19.22 -6.01 4.71
N ALA A 61 19.66 -4.93 5.36
CA ALA A 61 21.08 -4.58 5.43
C ALA A 61 21.90 -5.68 6.13
N VAL A 62 21.42 -6.20 7.26
CA VAL A 62 22.07 -7.32 7.96
C VAL A 62 22.07 -8.60 7.12
N ALA A 63 20.98 -8.88 6.39
CA ALA A 63 20.86 -10.03 5.50
C ALA A 63 21.86 -9.96 4.35
N LEU A 64 22.03 -8.79 3.72
CA LEU A 64 23.04 -8.57 2.66
C LEU A 64 24.46 -8.72 3.20
N ALA A 65 24.76 -8.16 4.37
CA ALA A 65 26.06 -8.33 5.03
C ALA A 65 26.32 -9.81 5.37
N ARG A 66 25.30 -10.54 5.85
CA ARG A 66 25.36 -11.97 6.12
C ARG A 66 25.62 -12.78 4.84
N ILE A 67 24.96 -12.48 3.72
CA ILE A 67 25.20 -13.13 2.43
C ILE A 67 26.63 -12.87 1.97
N GLY A 68 27.06 -11.61 1.94
CA GLY A 68 28.41 -11.23 1.52
C GLY A 68 29.48 -11.94 2.37
N TRP A 69 29.27 -12.00 3.69
CA TRP A 69 30.13 -12.78 4.57
C TRP A 69 30.11 -14.26 4.21
N ALA A 70 28.94 -14.88 4.07
CA ALA A 70 28.82 -16.30 3.78
C ALA A 70 29.50 -16.72 2.46
N LEU A 71 29.46 -15.87 1.43
CA LEU A 71 30.13 -16.09 0.14
C LEU A 71 31.67 -16.14 0.28
N SER A 72 32.24 -15.45 1.27
CA SER A 72 33.69 -15.45 1.54
C SER A 72 34.17 -16.62 2.40
N GLN A 73 33.25 -17.40 2.99
CA GLN A 73 33.59 -18.39 4.01
C GLN A 73 33.51 -19.83 3.47
N PRO A 74 34.35 -20.75 3.98
CA PRO A 74 34.16 -22.16 3.71
C PRO A 74 32.79 -22.61 4.26
N ARG A 75 32.07 -23.41 3.48
CA ARG A 75 30.80 -24.01 3.87
C ARG A 75 31.08 -25.28 4.68
N PRO A 76 30.72 -25.36 5.96
CA PRO A 76 30.96 -26.57 6.72
C PRO A 76 30.03 -27.69 6.27
N ALA A 77 30.55 -28.92 6.17
CA ALA A 77 29.87 -30.06 5.58
C ALA A 77 28.52 -30.38 6.28
N PRO A 78 27.55 -30.98 5.56
CA PRO A 78 26.36 -31.55 6.18
C PRO A 78 26.72 -32.58 7.26
N VAL A 79 25.88 -32.71 8.29
CA VAL A 79 26.11 -33.69 9.37
C VAL A 79 25.87 -35.12 8.88
N HIS A 80 24.84 -35.32 8.04
CA HIS A 80 24.44 -36.60 7.47
C HIS A 80 24.35 -36.51 5.93
N PRO A 81 25.48 -36.44 5.20
CA PRO A 81 25.48 -36.28 3.73
C PRO A 81 24.88 -37.48 2.98
N ASP A 82 24.80 -38.64 3.63
CA ASP A 82 24.16 -39.87 3.16
C ASP A 82 22.63 -39.75 3.08
N ARG A 83 22.01 -38.91 3.93
CA ARG A 83 20.56 -38.64 3.93
C ARG A 83 20.20 -37.62 2.84
N ARG A 84 20.27 -38.04 1.58
CA ARG A 84 20.16 -37.16 0.40
C ARG A 84 18.89 -36.32 0.36
N ALA A 85 17.72 -36.90 0.66
CA ALA A 85 16.44 -36.18 0.63
C ALA A 85 16.35 -35.11 1.74
N GLU A 86 16.74 -35.48 2.96
CA GLU A 86 16.79 -34.54 4.11
C GLU A 86 17.79 -33.41 3.85
N THR A 87 18.95 -33.73 3.27
CA THR A 87 19.95 -32.73 2.88
C THR A 87 19.41 -31.81 1.79
N LEU A 88 18.80 -32.35 0.73
CA LEU A 88 18.21 -31.55 -0.35
C LEU A 88 17.13 -30.59 0.19
N LEU A 89 16.24 -31.09 1.06
CA LEU A 89 15.18 -30.28 1.67
C LEU A 89 15.79 -29.17 2.55
N ALA A 90 16.75 -29.49 3.40
CA ALA A 90 17.42 -28.51 4.24
C ALA A 90 18.13 -27.43 3.41
N GLU A 91 18.79 -27.82 2.32
CA GLU A 91 19.42 -26.88 1.40
C GLU A 91 18.41 -26.00 0.67
N ALA A 92 17.30 -26.58 0.18
CA ALA A 92 16.24 -25.83 -0.49
C ALA A 92 15.61 -24.80 0.47
N VAL A 93 15.27 -25.19 1.71
CA VAL A 93 14.76 -24.27 2.74
C VAL A 93 15.77 -23.16 3.02
N HIS A 94 17.06 -23.46 3.15
CA HIS A 94 18.06 -22.41 3.34
C HIS A 94 18.12 -21.44 2.17
N TRP A 95 18.10 -21.92 0.92
CA TRP A 95 18.09 -21.06 -0.26
C TRP A 95 16.81 -20.22 -0.35
N THR A 96 15.64 -20.80 -0.04
CA THR A 96 14.39 -20.06 0.03
C THR A 96 14.45 -18.97 1.09
N LEU A 97 15.01 -19.25 2.28
CA LEU A 97 15.24 -18.24 3.32
C LEU A 97 16.19 -17.13 2.86
N TYR A 98 17.29 -17.47 2.17
CA TYR A 98 18.23 -16.49 1.61
C TYR A 98 17.56 -15.58 0.57
N GLY A 99 16.72 -16.13 -0.30
CA GLY A 99 15.96 -15.34 -1.26
C GLY A 99 14.89 -14.48 -0.59
N ALA A 100 14.08 -15.08 0.29
CA ALA A 100 12.97 -14.40 0.95
C ALA A 100 13.42 -13.24 1.86
N MET A 101 14.54 -13.38 2.59
CA MET A 101 15.05 -12.30 3.43
C MET A 101 15.51 -11.06 2.64
N VAL A 102 15.69 -11.18 1.32
CA VAL A 102 15.97 -10.06 0.42
C VAL A 102 14.68 -9.61 -0.29
N LEU A 103 13.96 -10.54 -0.92
CA LEU A 103 12.81 -10.20 -1.75
C LEU A 103 11.63 -9.59 -0.96
N VAL A 104 11.36 -10.07 0.26
CA VAL A 104 10.29 -9.54 1.12
C VAL A 104 10.51 -8.05 1.41
N PRO A 105 11.62 -7.61 2.03
CA PRO A 105 11.82 -6.18 2.30
C PRO A 105 12.00 -5.34 1.03
N VAL A 106 12.60 -5.87 -0.04
CA VAL A 106 12.73 -5.12 -1.31
C VAL A 106 11.36 -4.84 -1.93
N THR A 107 10.47 -5.83 -2.02
CA THR A 107 9.12 -5.63 -2.55
C THR A 107 8.32 -4.67 -1.67
N GLY A 108 8.43 -4.77 -0.34
CA GLY A 108 7.82 -3.80 0.58
C GLY A 108 8.34 -2.37 0.39
N TRP A 109 9.65 -2.21 0.16
CA TRP A 109 10.26 -0.90 -0.06
C TRP A 109 9.86 -0.28 -1.41
N ILE A 110 9.81 -1.07 -2.48
CA ILE A 110 9.30 -0.61 -3.79
C ILE A 110 7.82 -0.19 -3.64
N GLY A 111 7.00 -0.99 -2.96
CA GLY A 111 5.60 -0.66 -2.70
C GLY A 111 5.42 0.65 -1.93
N HIS A 112 6.27 0.88 -0.92
CA HIS A 112 6.30 2.16 -0.18
C HIS A 112 6.76 3.33 -1.06
N ALA A 113 7.82 3.16 -1.86
CA ALA A 113 8.33 4.22 -2.73
C ALA A 113 7.31 4.61 -3.82
N ALA A 114 6.50 3.65 -4.29
CA ALA A 114 5.46 3.84 -5.29
C ALA A 114 4.19 4.55 -4.78
N THR A 115 4.07 4.80 -3.47
CA THR A 115 2.94 5.52 -2.86
C THR A 115 3.38 6.77 -2.12
N ASP A 116 2.45 7.68 -1.86
CA ASP A 116 2.65 8.85 -1.00
C ASP A 116 1.87 8.70 0.31
N GLY A 117 2.27 9.48 1.32
CA GLY A 117 1.40 9.80 2.46
C GLY A 117 1.14 8.71 3.50
N TYR A 118 1.70 7.48 3.41
CA TYR A 118 1.43 6.42 4.40
C TYR A 118 2.67 5.88 5.15
N ALA A 119 2.66 6.03 6.48
CA ALA A 119 3.61 5.46 7.45
C ALA A 119 5.09 5.58 7.04
N PRO A 120 5.78 6.68 7.38
CA PRO A 120 7.13 6.93 6.91
C PRO A 120 8.15 5.93 7.48
N ILE A 121 9.18 5.60 6.71
CA ILE A 121 10.40 4.98 7.21
C ILE A 121 11.13 5.99 8.10
N LEU A 122 11.47 5.59 9.31
CA LEU A 122 12.04 6.45 10.36
C LEU A 122 13.55 6.59 10.18
N TRP A 123 13.96 7.30 9.12
CA TRP A 123 15.35 7.55 8.78
C TRP A 123 15.53 8.87 8.01
N PRO A 124 16.75 9.41 7.90
CA PRO A 124 16.98 10.68 7.23
C PRO A 124 17.24 10.58 5.72
N LEU A 125 17.15 9.39 5.11
CA LEU A 125 17.59 9.13 3.73
C LEU A 125 16.53 9.40 2.64
N GLY A 126 15.35 9.89 3.04
CA GLY A 126 14.20 10.08 2.15
C GLY A 126 13.30 8.85 2.05
N GLN A 127 12.09 9.02 1.50
CA GLN A 127 11.06 7.96 1.45
C GLN A 127 10.96 7.25 0.08
N GLY A 128 11.45 7.90 -0.98
CA GLY A 128 11.41 7.38 -2.34
C GLY A 128 12.61 6.50 -2.69
N LEU A 129 12.50 5.84 -3.85
CA LEU A 129 13.60 5.15 -4.52
C LEU A 129 13.81 5.78 -5.90
N PRO A 130 15.06 6.01 -6.34
CA PRO A 130 15.31 6.40 -7.72
C PRO A 130 14.65 5.42 -8.68
N LEU A 131 14.06 5.92 -9.77
CA LEU A 131 13.43 5.12 -10.83
C LEU A 131 12.15 4.37 -10.45
N VAL A 132 11.63 4.52 -9.22
CA VAL A 132 10.31 3.98 -8.84
C VAL A 132 9.27 5.09 -9.03
N PRO A 133 8.37 5.00 -10.03
CA PRO A 133 7.33 5.99 -10.24
C PRO A 133 6.24 5.87 -9.17
N LYS A 134 5.55 6.98 -8.92
CA LYS A 134 4.30 6.97 -8.15
C LYS A 134 3.21 6.29 -8.96
N SER A 135 2.69 5.17 -8.46
CA SER A 135 1.71 4.35 -9.16
C SER A 135 0.93 3.48 -8.16
N PRO A 136 -0.40 3.68 -8.02
CA PRO A 136 -1.25 2.81 -7.21
C PRO A 136 -1.11 1.34 -7.63
N ALA A 137 -1.19 1.07 -8.94
CA ALA A 137 -1.07 -0.28 -9.49
C ALA A 137 0.25 -0.96 -9.10
N LEU A 138 1.38 -0.24 -9.16
CA LEU A 138 2.68 -0.76 -8.72
C LEU A 138 2.70 -1.01 -7.21
N SER A 139 2.21 -0.05 -6.41
CA SER A 139 2.18 -0.17 -4.96
C SER A 139 1.35 -1.39 -4.51
N MET A 140 0.13 -1.55 -5.04
CA MET A 140 -0.73 -2.69 -4.77
C MET A 140 -0.11 -4.02 -5.20
N THR A 141 0.48 -4.06 -6.40
CA THR A 141 1.14 -5.28 -6.90
C THR A 141 2.29 -5.68 -5.96
N MET A 142 3.14 -4.73 -5.58
CA MET A 142 4.25 -4.99 -4.67
C MET A 142 3.79 -5.35 -3.25
N ALA A 143 2.69 -4.78 -2.77
CA ALA A 143 2.08 -5.14 -1.48
C ALA A 143 1.58 -6.60 -1.49
N GLY A 144 0.90 -7.03 -2.56
CA GLY A 144 0.46 -8.41 -2.73
C GLY A 144 1.64 -9.39 -2.81
N VAL A 145 2.67 -9.06 -3.60
CA VAL A 145 3.90 -9.87 -3.68
C VAL A 145 4.59 -9.95 -2.31
N HIS A 146 4.73 -8.82 -1.60
CA HIS A 146 5.30 -8.78 -0.26
C HIS A 146 4.54 -9.71 0.70
N HIS A 147 3.20 -9.67 0.70
CA HIS A 147 2.37 -10.48 1.58
C HIS A 147 2.55 -11.98 1.32
N ILE A 148 2.47 -12.41 0.06
CA ILE A 148 2.68 -13.83 -0.30
C ILE A 148 4.10 -14.28 0.06
N LEU A 149 5.13 -13.50 -0.26
CA LEU A 149 6.51 -13.84 0.08
C LEU A 149 6.75 -13.86 1.60
N ALA A 150 6.07 -13.01 2.38
CA ALA A 150 6.14 -13.02 3.85
C ALA A 150 5.54 -14.31 4.44
N TRP A 151 4.42 -14.81 3.90
CA TRP A 151 3.88 -16.12 4.29
C TRP A 151 4.82 -17.27 3.96
N MET A 152 5.45 -17.22 2.79
CA MET A 152 6.46 -18.21 2.41
C MET A 152 7.70 -18.16 3.31
N LEU A 153 8.14 -16.96 3.71
CA LEU A 153 9.21 -16.76 4.68
C LEU A 153 8.84 -17.40 6.03
N MET A 154 7.64 -17.13 6.55
CA MET A 154 7.16 -17.71 7.81
C MET A 154 7.09 -19.24 7.74
N GLY A 155 6.54 -19.81 6.67
CA GLY A 155 6.53 -21.25 6.45
C GLY A 155 7.92 -21.86 6.37
N SER A 156 8.87 -21.18 5.70
CA SER A 156 10.27 -21.61 5.62
C SER A 156 10.98 -21.55 6.97
N ILE A 157 10.71 -20.52 7.78
CA ILE A 157 11.22 -20.40 9.16
C ILE A 157 10.69 -21.55 10.01
N LEU A 158 9.39 -21.84 9.92
CA LEU A 158 8.78 -22.96 10.64
C LEU A 158 9.47 -24.29 10.29
N LEU A 159 9.64 -24.57 8.99
CA LEU A 159 10.33 -25.78 8.54
C LEU A 159 11.79 -25.83 9.01
N HIS A 160 12.50 -24.70 8.95
CA HIS A 160 13.89 -24.59 9.40
C HIS A 160 14.02 -24.88 10.91
N VAL A 161 13.17 -24.27 11.73
CA VAL A 161 13.17 -24.47 13.19
C VAL A 161 12.73 -25.90 13.52
N ALA A 162 11.69 -26.43 12.87
CA ALA A 162 11.25 -27.81 13.04
C ALA A 162 12.38 -28.81 12.72
N GLY A 163 13.11 -28.59 11.63
CA GLY A 163 14.30 -29.39 11.29
C GLY A 163 15.38 -29.31 12.38
N ALA A 164 15.72 -28.11 12.84
CA ALA A 164 16.70 -27.92 13.91
C ALA A 164 16.29 -28.60 15.23
N LEU A 165 15.00 -28.54 15.58
CA LEU A 165 14.46 -29.21 16.76
C LEU A 165 14.42 -30.73 16.60
N LYS A 166 14.03 -31.24 15.43
CA LYS A 166 14.09 -32.68 15.11
C LYS A 166 15.51 -33.21 15.27
N HIS A 167 16.51 -32.51 14.74
CA HIS A 167 17.92 -32.87 14.92
C HIS A 167 18.38 -32.81 16.38
N ALA A 168 17.91 -31.83 17.16
CA ALA A 168 18.31 -31.67 18.56
C ALA A 168 17.63 -32.67 19.51
N LEU A 169 16.35 -32.98 19.28
CA LEU A 169 15.50 -33.72 20.22
C LEU A 169 15.35 -35.20 19.84
N ILE A 170 15.28 -35.50 18.54
CA ILE A 170 15.05 -36.86 18.01
C ILE A 170 16.38 -37.47 17.56
N ASP A 171 17.07 -36.86 16.59
CA ASP A 171 18.36 -37.39 16.11
C ASP A 171 19.48 -37.22 17.14
N ARG A 172 19.34 -36.24 18.05
CA ARG A 172 20.30 -35.85 19.10
C ARG A 172 21.72 -35.64 18.56
N ASP A 173 21.81 -34.97 17.42
CA ASP A 173 23.09 -34.76 16.73
C ASP A 173 23.65 -33.33 16.91
N GLY A 174 24.76 -33.04 16.22
CA GLY A 174 25.48 -31.78 16.33
C GLY A 174 24.91 -30.59 15.54
N VAL A 175 23.80 -30.74 14.79
CA VAL A 175 23.31 -29.69 13.86
C VAL A 175 23.05 -28.36 14.58
N LEU A 176 22.24 -28.37 15.65
CA LEU A 176 21.95 -27.15 16.41
C LEU A 176 23.18 -26.62 17.17
N ALA A 177 24.04 -27.52 17.66
CA ALA A 177 25.24 -27.17 18.40
C ALA A 177 26.28 -26.42 17.55
N ARG A 178 26.27 -26.63 16.21
CA ARG A 178 27.09 -25.87 15.26
C ARG A 178 26.71 -24.39 15.23
N MET A 179 25.42 -24.06 15.33
CA MET A 179 24.96 -22.66 15.24
C MET A 179 24.90 -21.96 16.60
N THR A 180 24.67 -22.69 17.68
CA THR A 180 24.67 -22.11 19.05
C THR A 180 26.09 -21.96 19.58
N ARG A 181 26.85 -23.07 19.63
CA ARG A 181 28.16 -23.14 20.31
C ARG A 181 29.35 -23.18 19.36
N GLY A 182 29.12 -23.33 18.05
CA GLY A 182 30.20 -23.46 17.07
C GLY A 182 30.89 -24.82 17.14
N ARG A 183 30.20 -25.85 17.68
CA ARG A 183 30.77 -27.20 17.77
C ARG A 183 31.03 -27.76 16.36
N PRO A 184 32.19 -28.39 16.12
CA PRO A 184 32.43 -29.04 14.85
C PRO A 184 31.54 -30.29 14.70
N ALA A 185 30.82 -30.40 13.59
CA ALA A 185 30.05 -31.60 13.25
C ALA A 185 29.96 -31.75 11.72
N GLY A 186 29.79 -32.99 11.27
CA GLY A 186 29.92 -33.39 9.86
C GLY A 186 31.28 -34.00 9.53
N GLN A 187 31.24 -34.91 8.56
CA GLN A 187 32.39 -35.63 8.00
C GLN A 187 32.48 -35.33 6.50
N GLY A 188 33.70 -35.10 5.98
CA GLY A 188 33.93 -34.87 4.55
C GLY A 188 33.84 -33.40 4.11
N ALA A 189 33.73 -33.20 2.79
CA ALA A 189 33.65 -31.88 2.14
C ALA A 189 32.21 -31.59 1.70
N ALA A 190 31.82 -30.31 1.71
CA ALA A 190 30.51 -29.90 1.20
C ALA A 190 30.46 -29.99 -0.34
N GLY A 191 29.58 -30.82 -0.88
CA GLY A 191 29.25 -30.82 -2.30
C GLY A 191 28.59 -29.50 -2.72
N ARG A 192 28.85 -29.04 -3.95
CA ARG A 192 28.17 -27.91 -4.56
C ARG A 192 27.16 -28.45 -5.58
N HIS A 193 25.87 -28.25 -5.32
CA HIS A 193 24.79 -28.61 -6.23
C HIS A 193 23.88 -27.40 -6.43
N LEU A 194 23.47 -27.16 -7.68
CA LEU A 194 22.59 -26.03 -8.04
C LEU A 194 21.11 -26.35 -7.80
N MET A 195 20.73 -27.64 -7.74
CA MET A 195 19.34 -28.07 -7.62
C MET A 195 18.56 -27.40 -6.47
N PRO A 196 19.09 -27.32 -5.23
CA PRO A 196 18.36 -26.66 -4.15
C PRO A 196 18.10 -25.17 -4.41
N ALA A 197 19.03 -24.48 -5.08
CA ALA A 197 18.86 -23.07 -5.46
C ALA A 197 17.81 -22.91 -6.56
N LEU A 198 17.78 -23.82 -7.54
CA LEU A 198 16.76 -23.84 -8.60
C LEU A 198 15.36 -24.10 -8.02
N VAL A 199 15.24 -25.03 -7.06
CA VAL A 199 13.98 -25.29 -6.34
C VAL A 199 13.53 -24.03 -5.59
N ALA A 200 14.43 -23.38 -4.86
CA ALA A 200 14.11 -22.14 -4.15
C ALA A 200 13.66 -21.02 -5.10
N LEU A 201 14.35 -20.86 -6.24
CA LEU A 201 13.98 -19.88 -7.26
C LEU A 201 12.59 -20.16 -7.84
N ALA A 202 12.29 -21.42 -8.16
CA ALA A 202 10.98 -21.82 -8.67
C ALA A 202 9.87 -21.56 -7.64
N VAL A 203 10.11 -21.89 -6.37
CA VAL A 203 9.16 -21.67 -5.27
C VAL A 203 8.87 -20.18 -5.08
N LEU A 204 9.90 -19.34 -4.95
CA LEU A 204 9.76 -17.88 -4.80
C LEU A 204 9.13 -17.23 -6.04
N GLY A 205 9.55 -17.64 -7.23
CA GLY A 205 9.02 -17.15 -8.49
C GLY A 205 7.54 -17.49 -8.68
N ALA A 206 7.13 -18.72 -8.34
CA ALA A 206 5.74 -19.13 -8.39
C ALA A 206 4.87 -18.35 -7.41
N GLY A 207 5.35 -18.11 -6.18
CA GLY A 207 4.65 -17.28 -5.21
C GLY A 207 4.46 -15.82 -5.67
N ALA A 208 5.52 -15.21 -6.22
CA ALA A 208 5.44 -13.87 -6.77
C ALA A 208 4.50 -13.79 -7.99
N ALA A 209 4.58 -14.76 -8.91
CA ALA A 209 3.69 -14.83 -10.06
C ALA A 209 2.22 -15.02 -9.64
N TYR A 210 1.96 -15.88 -8.65
CA TYR A 210 0.63 -16.07 -8.08
C TYR A 210 0.07 -14.75 -7.53
N ALA A 211 0.86 -13.98 -6.79
CA ALA A 211 0.44 -12.68 -6.24
C ALA A 211 0.07 -11.69 -7.35
N VAL A 212 0.78 -11.69 -8.48
CA VAL A 212 0.51 -10.81 -9.62
C VAL A 212 -0.76 -11.23 -10.36
N VAL A 213 -0.97 -12.54 -10.57
CA VAL A 213 -2.10 -13.07 -11.34
C VAL A 213 -3.41 -13.00 -10.55
N THR A 214 -3.35 -13.18 -9.23
CA THR A 214 -4.54 -13.19 -8.35
C THR A 214 -4.85 -11.82 -7.74
N ARG A 215 -4.13 -10.76 -8.13
CA ARG A 215 -4.46 -9.41 -7.70
C ARG A 215 -5.91 -9.08 -8.08
N PRO A 216 -6.72 -8.54 -7.16
CA PRO A 216 -8.01 -7.98 -7.52
C PRO A 216 -7.82 -7.00 -8.67
N GLN A 217 -8.55 -7.20 -9.76
CA GLN A 217 -8.62 -6.23 -10.84
C GLN A 217 -9.82 -5.34 -10.54
N ASP A 218 -9.57 -4.07 -10.25
CA ASP A 218 -10.63 -3.08 -10.12
C ASP A 218 -11.18 -2.77 -11.51
N ALA A 219 -12.34 -3.35 -11.81
CA ALA A 219 -13.33 -2.86 -12.75
C ALA A 219 -14.58 -3.76 -12.64
N GLY A 220 -15.54 -3.35 -11.82
CA GLY A 220 -16.94 -3.69 -12.12
C GLY A 220 -17.33 -3.05 -13.46
N PRO A 221 -18.45 -3.46 -14.08
CA PRO A 221 -18.94 -2.74 -15.26
C PRO A 221 -19.08 -1.26 -14.91
N ALA A 222 -18.48 -0.39 -15.72
CA ALA A 222 -18.50 1.05 -15.51
C ALA A 222 -19.95 1.55 -15.41
N THR A 223 -20.25 2.31 -14.36
CA THR A 223 -21.52 3.03 -14.25
C THR A 223 -21.61 3.99 -15.44
N VAL A 224 -22.59 3.79 -16.32
CA VAL A 224 -22.87 4.75 -17.39
C VAL A 224 -23.86 5.76 -16.83
N LEU A 225 -23.45 7.03 -16.77
CA LEU A 225 -24.35 8.12 -16.40
C LEU A 225 -25.28 8.46 -17.58
N ASP A 226 -26.57 8.59 -17.31
CA ASP A 226 -27.49 9.15 -18.28
C ASP A 226 -27.17 10.63 -18.52
N GLN A 227 -27.25 11.07 -19.78
CA GLN A 227 -27.15 12.50 -20.09
C GLN A 227 -28.34 13.24 -19.47
N ALA A 228 -28.03 14.23 -18.65
CA ALA A 228 -29.04 15.07 -18.03
C ALA A 228 -29.57 16.09 -19.05
N ALA A 229 -30.89 16.22 -19.18
CA ALA A 229 -31.49 17.33 -19.94
C ALA A 229 -31.10 18.65 -19.27
N SER A 230 -30.51 19.57 -20.03
CA SER A 230 -29.93 20.80 -19.50
C SER A 230 -30.17 21.97 -20.46
N ASP A 231 -30.58 23.11 -19.92
CA ASP A 231 -30.67 24.37 -20.67
C ASP A 231 -29.28 24.97 -20.91
N TRP A 232 -28.30 24.59 -20.08
CA TRP A 232 -26.90 24.94 -20.23
C TRP A 232 -26.05 23.67 -20.32
N ARG A 233 -25.55 23.37 -21.51
CA ARG A 233 -24.71 22.20 -21.74
C ARG A 233 -23.27 22.50 -21.34
N VAL A 234 -22.75 21.77 -20.37
CA VAL A 234 -21.32 21.80 -20.02
C VAL A 234 -20.49 21.31 -21.21
N THR A 235 -19.52 22.11 -21.65
CA THR A 235 -18.59 21.78 -22.74
C THR A 235 -17.20 21.45 -22.22
N GLN A 236 -16.83 22.00 -21.07
CA GLN A 236 -15.60 21.72 -20.33
C GLN A 236 -15.88 21.90 -18.84
N GLY A 237 -15.30 21.05 -17.98
CA GLY A 237 -15.34 21.32 -16.55
C GLY A 237 -14.44 20.40 -15.75
N ASP A 238 -14.08 20.90 -14.57
CA ASP A 238 -13.23 20.26 -13.59
C ASP A 238 -13.97 20.23 -12.24
N LEU A 239 -14.10 19.03 -11.68
CA LEU A 239 -14.56 18.79 -10.31
C LEU A 239 -13.38 18.25 -9.49
N GLY A 240 -12.70 19.15 -8.80
CA GLY A 240 -11.50 18.85 -8.02
C GLY A 240 -11.74 18.98 -6.52
N PHE A 241 -10.90 18.32 -5.73
CA PHE A 241 -10.87 18.51 -4.29
C PHE A 241 -9.44 18.37 -3.74
N ALA A 242 -9.19 18.94 -2.58
CA ALA A 242 -7.91 18.82 -1.87
C ALA A 242 -8.14 18.50 -0.39
N VAL A 243 -7.30 17.61 0.15
CA VAL A 243 -7.28 17.22 1.58
C VAL A 243 -5.85 17.11 2.06
N VAL A 244 -5.59 17.45 3.33
CA VAL A 244 -4.29 17.26 3.95
C VAL A 244 -4.18 15.84 4.49
N GLN A 245 -3.13 15.10 4.13
CA GLN A 245 -2.82 13.78 4.71
C GLN A 245 -1.41 13.80 5.27
N MET A 246 -1.26 13.51 6.56
CA MET A 246 0.03 13.49 7.26
C MET A 246 0.88 14.75 7.00
N GLY A 247 0.23 15.92 6.96
CA GLY A 247 0.85 17.23 6.73
C GLY A 247 1.14 17.60 5.27
N SER A 248 0.79 16.73 4.31
CA SER A 248 0.93 17.01 2.87
C SER A 248 -0.44 17.20 2.22
N GLN A 249 -0.61 18.24 1.41
CA GLN A 249 -1.84 18.41 0.62
C GLN A 249 -1.86 17.41 -0.54
N ILE A 250 -2.97 16.69 -0.68
CA ILE A 250 -3.22 15.76 -1.77
C ILE A 250 -4.46 16.23 -2.52
N GLU A 251 -4.34 16.25 -3.84
CA GLU A 251 -5.41 16.67 -4.75
C GLU A 251 -6.02 15.45 -5.42
N GLY A 252 -7.33 15.52 -5.61
CA GLY A 252 -8.12 14.55 -6.35
C GLY A 252 -9.19 15.22 -7.19
N GLY A 253 -9.90 14.41 -7.96
CA GLY A 253 -10.99 14.88 -8.79
C GLY A 253 -11.80 13.76 -9.41
N PHE A 254 -12.86 14.14 -10.12
CA PHE A 254 -13.81 13.25 -10.77
C PHE A 254 -13.85 13.53 -12.26
N SER A 255 -13.60 12.50 -13.08
CA SER A 255 -13.52 12.63 -14.54
C SER A 255 -14.83 12.28 -15.27
N ASP A 256 -15.79 11.67 -14.59
CA ASP A 256 -17.08 11.29 -15.17
C ASP A 256 -18.24 11.79 -14.30
N TRP A 257 -18.95 12.78 -14.82
CA TRP A 257 -20.09 13.42 -14.18
C TRP A 257 -20.99 14.09 -15.23
N THR A 258 -22.25 14.30 -14.87
CA THR A 258 -23.23 15.02 -15.69
C THR A 258 -23.87 16.14 -14.88
N ALA A 259 -24.30 17.20 -15.55
CA ALA A 259 -25.01 18.32 -14.94
C ALA A 259 -26.26 18.69 -15.75
N ALA A 260 -27.41 18.72 -15.07
CA ALA A 260 -28.62 19.42 -15.53
C ALA A 260 -28.63 20.80 -14.90
N ILE A 261 -28.60 21.84 -15.72
CA ILE A 261 -28.55 23.23 -15.31
C ILE A 261 -29.73 23.95 -15.96
N ALA A 262 -30.63 24.47 -15.14
CA ALA A 262 -31.71 25.36 -15.54
C ALA A 262 -31.45 26.71 -14.86
N PHE A 263 -30.88 27.66 -15.60
CA PHE A 263 -30.49 28.96 -15.06
C PHE A 263 -31.03 30.08 -15.94
N ASP A 264 -31.71 31.04 -15.31
CA ASP A 264 -32.25 32.23 -15.94
C ASP A 264 -31.32 33.44 -15.69
N PRO A 265 -30.61 33.95 -16.71
CA PRO A 265 -29.71 35.08 -16.58
C PRO A 265 -30.39 36.40 -16.18
N ASP A 266 -31.69 36.55 -16.47
CA ASP A 266 -32.41 37.81 -16.21
C ASP A 266 -32.75 37.96 -14.72
N SER A 267 -33.20 36.87 -14.08
CA SER A 267 -33.46 36.83 -12.63
C SER A 267 -32.23 36.47 -11.80
N GLY A 268 -31.22 35.84 -12.42
CA GLY A 268 -30.05 35.30 -11.72
C GLY A 268 -30.37 34.09 -10.85
N THR A 269 -31.50 33.42 -11.10
CA THR A 269 -31.97 32.27 -10.32
C THR A 269 -32.01 31.00 -11.16
N GLY A 270 -31.98 29.84 -10.51
CA GLY A 270 -32.04 28.57 -11.22
C GLY A 270 -31.96 27.35 -10.33
N GLU A 271 -31.87 26.19 -10.97
CA GLU A 271 -31.65 24.90 -10.34
C GLU A 271 -30.50 24.18 -11.03
N VAL A 272 -29.74 23.41 -10.26
CA VAL A 272 -28.69 22.54 -10.76
C VAL A 272 -28.77 21.17 -10.13
N ARG A 273 -28.60 20.14 -10.94
CA ARG A 273 -28.41 18.76 -10.49
C ARG A 273 -27.14 18.20 -11.11
N VAL A 274 -26.16 17.87 -10.29
CA VAL A 274 -24.92 17.20 -10.70
C VAL A 274 -24.95 15.75 -10.25
N THR A 275 -24.67 14.82 -11.16
CA THR A 275 -24.51 13.40 -10.85
C THR A 275 -23.07 13.00 -11.16
N ILE A 276 -22.38 12.40 -10.21
CA ILE A 276 -20.96 12.04 -10.30
C ILE A 276 -20.84 10.52 -10.27
N ASN A 277 -20.13 9.94 -11.23
CA ASN A 277 -19.74 8.54 -11.18
C ASN A 277 -18.55 8.40 -10.23
N MET A 278 -18.77 7.74 -9.10
CA MET A 278 -17.76 7.64 -8.03
C MET A 278 -16.58 6.75 -8.41
N ASP A 279 -16.72 5.90 -9.43
CA ASP A 279 -15.59 5.12 -9.96
C ASP A 279 -14.58 6.00 -10.72
N SER A 280 -14.98 7.21 -11.12
CA SER A 280 -14.10 8.17 -11.79
C SER A 280 -13.19 8.96 -10.85
N VAL A 281 -13.32 8.74 -9.53
CA VAL A 281 -12.48 9.40 -8.55
C VAL A 281 -11.02 9.04 -8.76
N THR A 282 -10.16 10.06 -8.73
CA THR A 282 -8.71 9.93 -8.73
C THR A 282 -8.14 10.77 -7.61
N ILE A 283 -7.21 10.22 -6.84
CA ILE A 283 -6.47 10.93 -5.78
C ILE A 283 -5.07 10.33 -5.67
N GLY A 284 -4.22 10.67 -6.65
CA GLY A 284 -2.85 10.18 -6.74
C GLY A 284 -2.71 8.68 -6.46
N THR A 285 -1.81 8.32 -5.54
CA THR A 285 -1.50 6.93 -5.19
C THR A 285 -2.49 6.27 -4.22
N VAL A 286 -3.37 7.06 -3.60
CA VAL A 286 -4.36 6.58 -2.62
C VAL A 286 -5.75 6.39 -3.23
N THR A 287 -5.86 6.43 -4.56
CA THR A 287 -7.13 6.29 -5.31
C THR A 287 -7.92 5.05 -4.89
N ASP A 288 -7.31 3.88 -4.88
CA ASP A 288 -8.02 2.63 -4.57
C ASP A 288 -8.44 2.57 -3.09
N GLN A 289 -7.63 3.14 -2.20
CA GLN A 289 -7.99 3.29 -0.79
C GLN A 289 -9.19 4.24 -0.62
N ALA A 290 -9.22 5.34 -1.35
CA ALA A 290 -10.33 6.28 -1.34
C ALA A 290 -11.63 5.65 -1.88
N LYS A 291 -11.53 4.70 -2.83
CA LYS A 291 -12.69 3.94 -3.33
C LYS A 291 -13.24 2.92 -2.32
N GLY A 292 -12.43 2.49 -1.36
CA GLY A 292 -12.77 1.49 -0.36
C GLY A 292 -13.87 1.91 0.63
N SER A 293 -14.37 0.94 1.39
CA SER A 293 -15.51 1.08 2.31
C SER A 293 -15.34 2.13 3.41
N ASP A 294 -14.09 2.41 3.79
CA ASP A 294 -13.78 3.41 4.83
C ASP A 294 -13.93 4.84 4.33
N PHE A 295 -13.87 5.05 3.00
CA PHE A 295 -13.94 6.35 2.35
C PHE A 295 -15.19 6.45 1.49
N PHE A 296 -15.09 6.52 0.15
CA PHE A 296 -16.25 6.73 -0.72
C PHE A 296 -17.17 5.50 -0.82
N ASP A 297 -16.69 4.30 -0.46
CA ASP A 297 -17.44 3.04 -0.54
C ASP A 297 -18.13 2.87 -1.91
N VAL A 298 -17.34 3.01 -2.98
CA VAL A 298 -17.84 3.10 -4.36
C VAL A 298 -18.62 1.84 -4.77
N ALA A 299 -18.25 0.69 -4.22
CA ALA A 299 -18.94 -0.58 -4.47
C ALA A 299 -20.41 -0.56 -4.03
N THR A 300 -20.72 0.14 -2.93
CA THR A 300 -22.09 0.29 -2.39
C THR A 300 -22.74 1.60 -2.86
N ASN A 301 -21.93 2.63 -3.11
CA ASN A 301 -22.36 3.99 -3.44
C ASN A 301 -21.72 4.44 -4.77
N PRO A 302 -22.15 3.89 -5.92
CA PRO A 302 -21.51 4.14 -7.21
C PRO A 302 -21.72 5.56 -7.74
N THR A 303 -22.65 6.32 -7.16
CA THR A 303 -23.01 7.67 -7.59
C THR A 303 -23.10 8.64 -6.42
N ALA A 304 -22.60 9.85 -6.59
CA ALA A 304 -22.91 11.00 -5.73
C ALA A 304 -23.77 12.01 -6.48
N VAL A 305 -24.62 12.74 -5.76
CA VAL A 305 -25.58 13.67 -6.35
C VAL A 305 -25.63 14.97 -5.55
N PHE A 306 -25.39 16.09 -6.22
CA PHE A 306 -25.70 17.42 -5.68
C PHE A 306 -26.94 17.97 -6.37
N ALA A 307 -27.92 18.44 -5.61
CA ALA A 307 -29.11 19.11 -6.14
C ALA A 307 -29.29 20.45 -5.43
N GLY A 308 -29.02 21.55 -6.13
CA GLY A 308 -28.97 22.89 -5.56
C GLY A 308 -29.88 23.89 -6.25
N THR A 309 -30.31 24.89 -5.48
CA THR A 309 -30.94 26.11 -5.99
C THR A 309 -29.89 27.19 -6.13
N ILE A 310 -29.89 27.90 -7.27
CA ILE A 310 -29.00 29.02 -7.56
C ILE A 310 -29.73 30.32 -7.24
N ARG A 311 -29.06 31.22 -6.50
CA ARG A 311 -29.53 32.58 -6.26
C ARG A 311 -28.37 33.58 -6.26
N PRO A 312 -28.63 34.86 -6.54
CA PRO A 312 -27.63 35.91 -6.37
C PRO A 312 -27.21 36.07 -4.90
N GLU A 313 -25.93 36.34 -4.65
CA GLU A 313 -25.40 36.66 -3.33
C GLU A 313 -24.18 37.58 -3.44
N GLY A 314 -24.31 38.81 -2.91
CA GLY A 314 -23.26 39.82 -3.04
C GLY A 314 -22.99 40.17 -4.51
N GLU A 315 -21.71 40.10 -4.91
CA GLU A 315 -21.27 40.32 -6.30
C GLU A 315 -21.26 39.03 -7.15
N GLY A 316 -21.70 37.90 -6.59
CA GLY A 316 -21.70 36.61 -7.26
C GLY A 316 -23.00 35.85 -7.04
N TYR A 317 -22.88 34.53 -6.99
CA TYR A 317 -24.00 33.61 -6.84
C TYR A 317 -23.67 32.55 -5.79
N VAL A 318 -24.71 31.89 -5.32
CA VAL A 318 -24.57 30.73 -4.46
C VAL A 318 -25.48 29.62 -4.96
N ALA A 319 -24.95 28.40 -5.00
CA ALA A 319 -25.72 27.17 -5.20
C ALA A 319 -25.84 26.47 -3.85
N GLU A 320 -27.07 26.31 -3.37
CA GLU A 320 -27.34 25.73 -2.05
C GLU A 320 -28.29 24.54 -2.17
N GLY A 321 -27.92 23.42 -1.56
CA GLY A 321 -28.78 22.24 -1.53
C GLY A 321 -28.07 20.98 -1.02
N PRO A 322 -28.79 19.85 -0.95
CA PRO A 322 -28.21 18.59 -0.49
C PRO A 322 -27.14 18.04 -1.44
N LEU A 323 -26.04 17.57 -0.86
CA LEU A 323 -25.09 16.65 -1.47
C LEU A 323 -25.27 15.27 -0.84
N THR A 324 -25.74 14.32 -1.64
CA THR A 324 -25.75 12.89 -1.32
C THR A 324 -24.40 12.27 -1.71
N LEU A 325 -23.64 11.82 -0.72
CA LEU A 325 -22.32 11.19 -0.89
C LEU A 325 -22.16 10.07 0.14
N ARG A 326 -21.66 8.90 -0.30
CA ARG A 326 -21.54 7.69 0.55
C ARG A 326 -22.86 7.32 1.26
N GLY A 327 -23.98 7.51 0.58
CA GLY A 327 -25.33 7.23 1.11
C GLY A 327 -25.81 8.18 2.21
N GLN A 328 -25.03 9.21 2.55
CA GLN A 328 -25.41 10.27 3.49
C GLN A 328 -25.78 11.53 2.72
N GLU A 329 -26.71 12.32 3.25
CA GLU A 329 -27.16 13.57 2.66
C GLU A 329 -26.88 14.74 3.61
N THR A 330 -26.11 15.71 3.15
CA THR A 330 -25.70 16.88 3.94
C THR A 330 -25.89 18.15 3.09
N PRO A 331 -26.43 19.25 3.66
CA PRO A 331 -26.52 20.53 2.97
C PRO A 331 -25.13 21.10 2.64
N VAL A 332 -24.95 21.54 1.40
CA VAL A 332 -23.73 22.21 0.94
C VAL A 332 -24.09 23.55 0.33
N THR A 333 -23.27 24.55 0.65
CA THR A 333 -23.33 25.90 0.09
C THR A 333 -22.08 26.13 -0.75
N LEU A 334 -22.27 26.32 -2.06
CA LEU A 334 -21.19 26.60 -3.00
C LEU A 334 -21.31 28.04 -3.51
N PRO A 335 -20.53 28.98 -2.96
CA PRO A 335 -20.39 30.30 -3.57
C PRO A 335 -19.60 30.20 -4.88
N PHE A 336 -20.01 30.97 -5.89
CA PHE A 336 -19.36 30.98 -7.19
C PHE A 336 -19.47 32.31 -7.91
N THR A 337 -18.55 32.51 -8.85
CA THR A 337 -18.57 33.60 -9.83
C THR A 337 -19.08 33.06 -11.16
N LEU A 338 -19.83 33.90 -11.89
CA LEU A 338 -20.40 33.55 -13.19
C LEU A 338 -20.23 34.72 -14.16
N GLN A 339 -19.67 34.42 -15.33
CA GLN A 339 -19.56 35.37 -16.44
C GLN A 339 -20.23 34.75 -17.65
N ILE A 340 -21.19 35.46 -18.25
CA ILE A 340 -21.86 35.06 -19.48
C ILE A 340 -21.47 36.08 -20.54
N ASP A 341 -20.88 35.61 -21.64
CA ASP A 341 -20.54 36.48 -22.77
C ASP A 341 -21.71 36.64 -23.76
N ASP A 342 -21.57 37.62 -24.67
CA ASP A 342 -22.60 37.94 -25.68
C ASP A 342 -22.90 36.77 -26.64
N ALA A 343 -22.02 35.76 -26.69
CA ALA A 343 -22.21 34.55 -27.49
C ALA A 343 -23.00 33.46 -26.74
N GLY A 344 -23.43 33.73 -25.49
CA GLY A 344 -24.17 32.77 -24.67
C GLY A 344 -23.28 31.69 -24.06
N VAL A 345 -21.99 31.94 -23.88
CA VAL A 345 -21.08 31.04 -23.18
C VAL A 345 -20.89 31.51 -21.74
N ALA A 346 -21.25 30.64 -20.81
CA ALA A 346 -21.12 30.83 -19.37
C ALA A 346 -19.81 30.23 -18.86
N ARG A 347 -19.06 30.97 -18.04
CA ARG A 347 -17.88 30.51 -17.31
C ARG A 347 -18.12 30.67 -15.82
N MET A 348 -18.03 29.56 -15.09
CA MET A 348 -18.31 29.47 -13.66
C MET A 348 -17.08 28.98 -12.91
N GLN A 349 -16.78 29.61 -11.77
CA GLN A 349 -15.76 29.15 -10.82
C GLN A 349 -16.29 29.26 -9.40
N GLY A 350 -16.23 28.15 -8.66
CA GLY A 350 -16.69 28.06 -7.27
C GLY A 350 -15.72 27.29 -6.39
N GLN A 351 -15.73 27.62 -5.10
CA GLN A 351 -14.96 26.92 -4.08
C GLN A 351 -15.80 26.78 -2.82
N ALA A 352 -15.66 25.65 -2.14
CA ALA A 352 -16.29 25.42 -0.84
C ALA A 352 -15.34 24.63 0.06
N VAL A 353 -15.48 24.80 1.37
CA VAL A 353 -14.82 23.95 2.36
C VAL A 353 -15.89 23.10 3.01
N MET A 354 -15.67 21.79 3.05
CA MET A 354 -16.59 20.81 3.61
C MET A 354 -15.87 19.97 4.65
N ASP A 355 -16.60 19.41 5.62
CA ASP A 355 -16.06 18.43 6.56
C ASP A 355 -16.40 17.02 6.09
N ARG A 356 -15.38 16.20 5.76
CA ARG A 356 -15.61 14.83 5.28
C ARG A 356 -16.40 13.96 6.28
N ARG A 357 -16.38 14.31 7.56
CA ARG A 357 -17.05 13.55 8.62
C ARG A 357 -18.57 13.67 8.56
N ASP A 358 -19.10 14.71 7.91
CA ASP A 358 -20.54 14.88 7.71
C ASP A 358 -21.14 13.72 6.90
N TRP A 359 -20.35 13.13 6.00
CA TRP A 359 -20.70 11.92 5.23
C TRP A 359 -20.09 10.64 5.80
N GLN A 360 -19.53 10.69 7.01
CA GLN A 360 -18.82 9.59 7.67
C GLN A 360 -17.63 9.04 6.85
N ILE A 361 -17.05 9.85 5.97
CA ILE A 361 -15.90 9.46 5.15
C ILE A 361 -14.65 9.46 6.04
N GLY A 362 -13.98 8.31 6.14
CA GLY A 362 -12.78 8.11 6.94
C GLY A 362 -13.06 8.14 8.45
N ALA A 363 -14.17 7.56 8.91
CA ALA A 363 -14.55 7.55 10.33
C ALA A 363 -13.46 6.96 11.26
N GLY A 364 -12.67 6.00 10.77
CA GLY A 364 -11.51 5.47 11.49
C GLY A 364 -10.36 6.48 11.63
N TYR A 365 -10.29 7.50 10.78
CA TYR A 365 -9.29 8.56 10.80
C TYR A 365 -9.77 9.74 11.66
N ALA A 366 -9.92 9.50 12.97
CA ALA A 366 -10.41 10.49 13.94
C ALA A 366 -9.37 11.54 14.35
N ASP A 367 -8.12 11.38 13.93
CA ASP A 367 -7.02 12.32 14.18
C ASP A 367 -6.73 13.13 12.91
N GLU A 368 -6.97 14.44 12.96
CA GLU A 368 -6.81 15.37 11.84
C GLU A 368 -5.38 15.42 11.29
N SER A 369 -4.37 15.09 12.13
CA SER A 369 -2.98 15.03 11.69
C SER A 369 -2.71 13.86 10.74
N THR A 370 -3.59 12.84 10.73
CA THR A 370 -3.48 11.69 9.83
C THR A 370 -4.15 11.98 8.50
N VAL A 371 -5.43 12.36 8.53
CA VAL A 371 -6.22 12.82 7.37
C VAL A 371 -7.07 13.99 7.86
N GLY A 372 -6.89 15.15 7.22
CA GLY A 372 -7.59 16.39 7.53
C GLY A 372 -9.10 16.22 7.48
N PHE A 373 -9.82 16.93 8.34
CA PHE A 373 -11.28 16.90 8.34
C PHE A 373 -11.83 17.77 7.21
N GLU A 374 -11.24 18.94 7.03
CA GLU A 374 -11.57 19.86 5.96
C GLU A 374 -11.12 19.34 4.60
N VAL A 375 -12.04 19.40 3.65
CA VAL A 375 -11.84 19.11 2.23
C VAL A 375 -12.20 20.38 1.45
N GLN A 376 -11.24 20.89 0.69
CA GLN A 376 -11.46 22.02 -0.21
C GLN A 376 -12.03 21.46 -1.52
N LEU A 377 -13.24 21.88 -1.88
CA LEU A 377 -13.87 21.61 -3.17
C LEU A 377 -13.55 22.76 -4.12
N THR A 378 -13.16 22.43 -5.35
CA THR A 378 -12.97 23.39 -6.44
C THR A 378 -13.78 22.96 -7.65
N VAL A 379 -14.60 23.85 -8.17
CA VAL A 379 -15.42 23.64 -9.36
C VAL A 379 -15.09 24.73 -10.37
N ALA A 380 -14.77 24.33 -11.59
CA ALA A 380 -14.64 25.25 -12.72
C ALA A 380 -15.32 24.64 -13.94
N LEU A 381 -16.21 25.37 -14.61
CA LEU A 381 -16.84 24.86 -15.82
C LEU A 381 -17.16 25.96 -16.84
N THR A 382 -17.24 25.53 -18.09
CA THR A 382 -17.77 26.30 -19.22
C THR A 382 -19.01 25.59 -19.73
N ALA A 383 -20.10 26.35 -19.89
CA ALA A 383 -21.36 25.85 -20.44
C ALA A 383 -21.85 26.76 -21.58
N ALA A 384 -22.55 26.17 -22.54
CA ALA A 384 -23.22 26.88 -23.62
C ALA A 384 -24.71 26.56 -23.60
N ARG A 385 -25.53 27.54 -23.97
CA ARG A 385 -26.97 27.40 -24.02
C ARG A 385 -27.45 26.55 -25.20
#